data_AF-A0A7W6EPS7-F1
#
_entry.id   AF-A0A7W6EPS7-F1
#
_cell.length_a   1.000
_cell.length_b   1.000
_cell.length_c   1.000
_cell.angle_alpha   90.00
_cell.angle_beta   90.00
_cell.angle_gamma   90.00
#
_symmetry.space_group_name_H-M   'P 1'
#
loop_
_entity.id
_entity.type
_entity.pdbx_description
1 polymer ?
#
loop_
_entity_poly.entity_id
_entity_poly.type
_entity_poly.pdbx_seq_one_letter_code
_entity_poly.pdbx_strand_id
1 'polypeptide(L)'
;MRKTIYLILLFIASMGCAYAQPQQTLDANELFLKQNPQYRSTFTKDGGRYLVLDVYRMGKIRRHRFFVGDELIFSTKNKRKRSKQTIVAVSDSSFTYSTYNDILGEYEHTEVLIADVHKIRLSRNIPFVTQGAVMLPLAGGVLLLTDTFITKGGVDFLVQFDPKTALIAGGIASLGILCARASFPKYRVGGKHQLKVLKVY
;
A
#
# COMPACT_ATOMS: atom_id res chain seq x y z
N MET A 1 30.92 -20.63 -59.97
CA MET A 1 30.82 -19.56 -58.94
C MET A 1 29.49 -18.79 -58.96
N ARG A 2 28.76 -18.66 -60.07
CA ARG A 2 27.43 -17.99 -60.09
C ARG A 2 26.32 -18.74 -59.33
N LYS A 3 26.31 -20.08 -59.33
CA LYS A 3 25.26 -20.91 -58.69
C LYS A 3 25.30 -20.89 -57.14
N THR A 4 26.47 -20.70 -56.54
CA THR A 4 26.64 -20.62 -55.08
C THR A 4 26.13 -19.31 -54.50
N ILE A 5 26.14 -18.22 -55.28
CA ILE A 5 25.63 -16.91 -54.84
C ILE A 5 24.11 -16.93 -54.69
N TYR A 6 23.37 -17.56 -55.62
CA TYR A 6 21.91 -17.68 -55.51
C TYR A 6 21.46 -18.53 -54.32
N LEU A 7 22.25 -19.54 -53.94
CA LEU A 7 21.92 -20.44 -52.83
C LEU A 7 22.09 -19.75 -51.47
N ILE A 8 23.09 -18.86 -51.35
CA ILE A 8 23.29 -18.01 -50.16
C ILE A 8 22.20 -16.95 -50.06
N LEU A 9 21.80 -16.35 -51.18
CA LEU A 9 20.72 -15.34 -51.21
C LEU A 9 19.35 -15.93 -50.86
N LEU A 10 19.09 -17.18 -51.24
CA LEU A 10 17.85 -17.89 -50.89
C LEU A 10 17.78 -18.26 -49.40
N PHE A 11 18.94 -18.55 -48.78
CA PHE A 11 19.04 -18.88 -47.35
C PHE A 11 18.82 -17.66 -46.45
N ILE A 12 19.28 -16.47 -46.87
CA ILE A 12 19.03 -15.21 -46.17
C ILE A 12 17.55 -14.81 -46.28
N ALA A 13 16.92 -15.05 -47.43
CA ALA A 13 15.50 -14.76 -47.63
C ALA A 13 14.58 -15.68 -46.80
N SER A 14 14.94 -16.95 -46.60
CA SER A 14 14.15 -17.88 -45.77
C SER A 14 14.31 -17.62 -44.26
N MET A 15 15.43 -17.03 -43.82
CA MET A 15 15.63 -16.63 -42.41
C MET A 15 14.93 -15.32 -42.04
N GLY A 16 14.61 -14.46 -43.02
CA GLY A 16 13.93 -13.18 -42.79
C GLY A 16 12.42 -13.28 -42.54
N CYS A 17 11.76 -14.35 -43.00
CA CYS A 17 10.29 -14.45 -42.96
C CYS A 17 9.72 -15.30 -41.81
N ALA A 18 10.56 -15.90 -40.95
CA ALA A 18 10.10 -16.80 -39.89
C ALA A 18 9.76 -16.11 -38.54
N TYR A 19 9.92 -14.79 -38.42
CA TYR A 19 9.73 -14.05 -37.15
C TYR A 19 8.71 -12.91 -37.21
N ALA A 20 7.66 -13.06 -38.01
CA ALA A 20 6.50 -12.18 -37.96
C ALA A 20 5.24 -13.00 -37.63
N GLN A 21 5.24 -13.68 -36.47
CA GLN A 21 3.96 -14.01 -35.85
C GLN A 21 3.38 -12.70 -35.34
N PRO A 22 2.15 -12.31 -35.73
CA PRO A 22 1.45 -11.26 -35.01
C PRO A 22 1.25 -11.81 -33.60
N GLN A 23 2.06 -11.35 -32.65
CA GLN A 23 1.70 -11.47 -31.25
C GLN A 23 0.35 -10.78 -31.15
N GLN A 24 -0.71 -11.60 -31.09
CA GLN A 24 -2.00 -11.20 -30.55
C GLN A 24 -1.66 -10.53 -29.23
N THR A 25 -1.66 -9.20 -29.23
CA THR A 25 -1.45 -8.42 -28.04
C THR A 25 -2.60 -8.83 -27.14
N LEU A 26 -2.33 -9.73 -26.18
CA LEU A 26 -3.28 -10.04 -25.12
C LEU A 26 -3.84 -8.70 -24.67
N ASP A 27 -5.15 -8.59 -24.71
CA ASP A 27 -5.84 -7.38 -24.29
C ASP A 27 -5.27 -6.97 -22.93
N ALA A 28 -5.02 -5.67 -22.71
CA ALA A 28 -4.27 -5.21 -21.53
C ALA A 28 -4.91 -5.70 -20.22
N ASN A 29 -6.24 -5.91 -20.26
CA ASN A 29 -7.05 -6.54 -19.24
C ASN A 29 -6.68 -8.01 -18.98
N GLU A 30 -6.58 -8.81 -20.04
CA GLU A 30 -6.18 -10.22 -19.95
C GLU A 30 -4.76 -10.37 -19.41
N LEU A 31 -3.83 -9.49 -19.82
CA LEU A 31 -2.47 -9.48 -19.29
C LEU A 31 -2.45 -9.14 -17.80
N PHE A 32 -3.21 -8.13 -17.38
CA PHE A 32 -3.34 -7.74 -15.97
C PHE A 32 -3.94 -8.87 -15.12
N LEU A 33 -5.01 -9.51 -15.62
CA LEU A 33 -5.69 -10.63 -14.95
C LEU A 33 -4.83 -11.87 -14.88
N LYS A 34 -4.02 -12.15 -15.91
CA LYS A 34 -3.06 -13.26 -15.90
C LYS A 34 -1.95 -13.05 -14.87
N GLN A 35 -1.50 -11.81 -14.71
CA GLN A 35 -0.51 -11.45 -13.68
C GLN A 35 -1.12 -11.35 -12.28
N ASN A 36 -2.41 -10.99 -12.16
CA ASN A 36 -3.09 -10.75 -10.90
C ASN A 36 -4.47 -11.44 -10.87
N PRO A 37 -4.50 -12.78 -10.80
CA PRO A 37 -5.75 -13.54 -10.87
C PRO A 37 -6.74 -13.20 -9.74
N GLN A 38 -6.25 -12.69 -8.61
CA GLN A 38 -7.06 -12.27 -7.47
C GLN A 38 -8.06 -11.15 -7.78
N TYR A 39 -7.82 -10.33 -8.82
CA TYR A 39 -8.69 -9.20 -9.15
C TYR A 39 -9.76 -9.53 -10.20
N ARG A 40 -9.87 -10.79 -10.63
CA ARG A 40 -10.82 -11.20 -11.67
C ARG A 40 -12.27 -10.83 -11.35
N SER A 41 -12.66 -10.91 -10.08
CA SER A 41 -13.99 -10.52 -9.60
C SER A 41 -14.29 -9.02 -9.76
N THR A 42 -13.28 -8.14 -9.66
CA THR A 42 -13.41 -6.70 -9.85
C THR A 42 -13.81 -6.35 -11.29
N PHE A 43 -13.24 -7.06 -12.27
CA PHE A 43 -13.55 -6.82 -13.70
C PHE A 43 -14.93 -7.35 -14.07
N THR A 44 -15.38 -8.43 -13.44
CA THR A 44 -16.69 -9.03 -13.71
C THR A 44 -17.84 -8.30 -13.01
N LYS A 45 -17.66 -7.79 -11.79
CA LYS A 45 -18.76 -7.17 -11.00
C LYS A 45 -18.91 -5.66 -11.18
N ASP A 46 -17.80 -4.91 -11.21
CA ASP A 46 -17.85 -3.44 -11.17
C ASP A 46 -17.57 -2.78 -12.53
N GLY A 47 -17.58 -3.58 -13.60
CA GLY A 47 -17.23 -3.11 -14.94
C GLY A 47 -15.79 -2.60 -15.03
N GLY A 48 -14.87 -3.15 -14.22
CA GLY A 48 -13.46 -2.78 -14.22
C GLY A 48 -13.15 -1.42 -13.59
N ARG A 49 -14.02 -0.89 -12.72
CA ARG A 49 -13.71 0.33 -11.96
C ARG A 49 -12.76 0.04 -10.79
N TYR A 50 -11.87 0.99 -10.50
CA TYR A 50 -10.93 0.91 -9.39
C TYR A 50 -10.56 2.30 -8.86
N LEU A 51 -10.18 2.35 -7.58
CA LEU A 51 -9.76 3.57 -6.93
C LEU A 51 -8.28 3.84 -7.16
N VAL A 52 -7.95 5.11 -7.32
CA VAL A 52 -6.59 5.56 -7.62
C VAL A 52 -6.22 6.72 -6.72
N LEU A 53 -5.18 6.52 -5.92
CA LEU A 53 -4.53 7.56 -5.13
C LEU A 53 -3.26 8.04 -5.84
N ASP A 54 -3.31 9.24 -6.39
CA ASP A 54 -2.16 9.93 -6.96
C ASP A 54 -1.38 10.67 -5.86
N VAL A 55 -0.20 10.13 -5.52
CA VAL A 55 0.69 10.69 -4.51
C VAL A 55 1.81 11.50 -5.16
N TYR A 56 1.74 12.83 -5.05
CA TYR A 56 2.78 13.73 -5.54
C TYR A 56 3.89 13.90 -4.51
N ARG A 57 5.14 13.59 -4.89
CA ARG A 57 6.34 13.79 -4.05
C ARG A 57 7.50 14.27 -4.92
N MET A 58 8.02 15.47 -4.63
CA MET A 58 9.21 16.06 -5.28
C MET A 58 9.24 15.85 -6.81
N GLY A 59 8.20 16.31 -7.52
CA GLY A 59 8.10 16.20 -8.98
C GLY A 59 7.72 14.81 -9.52
N LYS A 60 7.71 13.76 -8.69
CA LYS A 60 7.27 12.41 -9.09
C LYS A 60 5.84 12.13 -8.62
N ILE A 61 5.05 11.49 -9.48
CA ILE A 61 3.71 11.00 -9.15
C ILE A 61 3.80 9.49 -8.95
N ARG A 62 3.46 9.03 -7.74
CA ARG A 62 3.30 7.60 -7.47
C ARG A 62 1.81 7.29 -7.38
N ARG A 63 1.33 6.47 -8.32
CA ARG A 63 -0.05 6.04 -8.39
C ARG A 63 -0.24 4.75 -7.59
N HIS A 64 -1.11 4.78 -6.59
CA HIS A 64 -1.55 3.60 -5.85
C HIS A 64 -2.94 3.22 -6.32
N ARG A 65 -3.12 1.97 -6.75
CA ARG A 65 -4.39 1.44 -7.26
C ARG A 65 -5.00 0.54 -6.18
N PHE A 66 -6.30 0.64 -5.98
CA PHE A 66 -7.07 -0.21 -5.08
C PHE A 66 -8.26 -0.78 -5.85
N PHE A 67 -8.37 -2.09 -5.84
CA PHE A 67 -9.42 -2.86 -6.51
C PHE A 67 -10.46 -3.34 -5.49
N VAL A 68 -11.57 -3.86 -6.00
CA VAL A 68 -12.56 -4.55 -5.16
C VAL A 68 -11.90 -5.75 -4.49
N GLY A 69 -12.11 -5.90 -3.19
CA GLY A 69 -11.46 -6.90 -2.35
C GLY A 69 -10.20 -6.39 -1.63
N ASP A 70 -9.63 -5.25 -2.04
CA ASP A 70 -8.49 -4.68 -1.33
C ASP A 70 -8.92 -4.02 0.00
N GLU A 71 -8.04 -4.08 0.99
CA GLU A 71 -8.20 -3.36 2.25
C GLU A 71 -7.76 -1.90 2.10
N LEU A 72 -8.63 -0.97 2.45
CA LEU A 72 -8.35 0.47 2.47
C LEU A 72 -8.41 1.01 3.90
N ILE A 73 -7.36 1.74 4.29
CA ILE A 73 -7.34 2.48 5.55
C ILE A 73 -7.57 3.96 5.26
N PHE A 74 -8.73 4.47 5.66
CA PHE A 74 -9.10 5.86 5.40
C PHE A 74 -9.82 6.51 6.60
N SER A 75 -9.94 7.82 6.55
CA SER A 75 -10.80 8.61 7.45
C SER A 75 -11.61 9.59 6.62
N THR A 76 -12.89 9.74 6.93
CA THR A 76 -13.76 10.74 6.30
C THR A 76 -13.59 12.11 6.96
N LYS A 77 -14.09 13.17 6.32
CA LYS A 77 -14.04 14.54 6.86
C LYS A 77 -14.77 14.66 8.20
N ASN A 78 -15.91 13.96 8.35
CA ASN A 78 -16.77 14.04 9.54
C ASN A 78 -16.39 13.04 10.64
N LYS A 79 -15.60 11.99 10.33
CA LYS A 79 -15.18 10.99 11.32
C LYS A 79 -13.68 11.11 11.59
N ARG A 80 -13.31 11.41 12.83
CA ARG A 80 -11.91 11.43 13.28
C ARG A 80 -11.30 10.03 13.35
N LYS A 81 -12.13 9.00 13.58
CA LYS A 81 -11.71 7.59 13.65
C LYS A 81 -11.29 7.10 12.26
N ARG A 82 -10.20 6.33 12.22
CA ARG A 82 -9.74 5.66 11.01
C ARG A 82 -10.45 4.32 10.91
N SER A 83 -10.90 3.99 9.71
CA SER A 83 -11.52 2.71 9.41
C SER A 83 -10.60 1.94 8.48
N LYS A 84 -10.33 0.68 8.83
CA LYS A 84 -9.68 -0.30 7.95
C LYS A 84 -10.80 -1.20 7.44
N GLN A 85 -11.15 -1.08 6.17
CA GLN A 85 -12.30 -1.79 5.60
C GLN A 85 -11.98 -2.34 4.22
N THR A 86 -12.68 -3.39 3.84
CA THR A 86 -12.55 -4.01 2.52
C THR A 86 -13.49 -3.34 1.53
N ILE A 87 -12.95 -2.98 0.36
CA ILE A 87 -13.75 -2.39 -0.73
C ILE A 87 -14.61 -3.49 -1.36
N VAL A 88 -15.91 -3.27 -1.43
CA VAL A 88 -16.87 -4.22 -2.03
C VAL A 88 -17.31 -3.78 -3.42
N ALA A 89 -17.50 -2.48 -3.60
CA ALA A 89 -17.91 -1.91 -4.88
C ALA A 89 -17.30 -0.52 -5.09
N VAL A 90 -17.10 -0.14 -6.34
CA VAL A 90 -16.60 1.18 -6.76
C VAL A 90 -17.53 1.77 -7.82
N SER A 91 -18.12 2.91 -7.48
CA SER A 91 -18.96 3.73 -8.38
C SER A 91 -18.15 4.88 -8.97
N ASP A 92 -18.78 5.77 -9.74
CA ASP A 92 -18.04 6.87 -10.41
C ASP A 92 -17.53 7.94 -9.44
N SER A 93 -18.25 8.20 -8.34
CA SER A 93 -17.94 9.25 -7.36
C SER A 93 -17.85 8.74 -5.91
N SER A 94 -18.07 7.45 -5.69
CA SER A 94 -18.14 6.80 -4.39
C SER A 94 -17.55 5.40 -4.42
N PHE A 95 -17.33 4.84 -3.23
CA PHE A 95 -17.01 3.44 -3.06
C PHE A 95 -17.76 2.89 -1.85
N THR A 96 -18.09 1.62 -1.91
CA THR A 96 -18.79 0.90 -0.86
C THR A 96 -17.80 -0.02 -0.15
N TYR A 97 -17.80 0.04 1.17
CA TYR A 97 -17.03 -0.89 1.99
C TYR A 97 -17.97 -1.76 2.82
N SER A 98 -17.48 -2.95 3.20
CA SER A 98 -18.20 -3.82 4.14
C SER A 98 -17.61 -3.69 5.54
N THR A 99 -18.47 -3.65 6.55
CA THR A 99 -18.10 -3.76 7.96
C THR A 99 -18.96 -4.83 8.61
N TYR A 100 -18.33 -5.76 9.32
CA TYR A 100 -19.09 -6.71 10.12
C TYR A 100 -19.62 -6.04 11.37
N ASN A 101 -20.93 -6.13 11.60
CA ASN A 101 -21.57 -5.62 12.79
C ASN A 101 -21.78 -6.76 13.78
N ASP A 102 -20.97 -6.80 14.84
CA ASP A 102 -21.01 -7.85 15.86
C ASP A 102 -22.36 -7.95 16.59
N ILE A 103 -23.15 -6.87 16.62
CA ILE A 103 -24.45 -6.83 17.33
C ILE A 103 -25.53 -7.52 16.49
N LEU A 104 -25.55 -7.24 15.19
CA LEU A 104 -26.56 -7.78 14.27
C LEU A 104 -26.11 -9.10 13.63
N GLY A 105 -24.83 -9.45 13.73
CA GLY A 105 -24.26 -10.66 13.11
C GLY A 105 -24.14 -10.57 11.58
N GLU A 106 -24.29 -9.38 11.01
CA GLU A 106 -24.39 -9.16 9.56
C GLU A 106 -23.32 -8.20 9.04
N TYR A 107 -23.03 -8.31 7.73
CA TYR A 107 -22.16 -7.38 7.03
C TYR A 107 -22.96 -6.14 6.61
N GLU A 108 -22.65 -5.00 7.21
CA GLU A 108 -23.18 -3.71 6.81
C GLU A 108 -22.36 -3.16 5.63
N HIS A 109 -23.06 -2.74 4.58
CA HIS A 109 -22.47 -2.10 3.41
C HIS A 109 -22.69 -0.60 3.49
N THR A 110 -21.61 0.16 3.68
CA THR A 110 -21.70 1.63 3.74
C THR A 110 -21.01 2.23 2.52
N GLU A 111 -21.73 3.12 1.84
CA GLU A 111 -21.20 3.91 0.74
C GLU A 111 -20.52 5.19 1.26
N VAL A 112 -19.38 5.53 0.67
CA VAL A 112 -18.63 6.76 0.97
C VAL A 112 -18.30 7.49 -0.31
N LEU A 113 -18.67 8.77 -0.36
CA LEU A 113 -18.27 9.68 -1.42
C LEU A 113 -16.76 9.91 -1.38
N ILE A 114 -16.11 9.90 -2.54
CA ILE A 114 -14.68 10.19 -2.70
C ILE A 114 -14.35 11.59 -2.18
N ALA A 115 -15.27 12.53 -2.38
CA ALA A 115 -15.18 13.90 -1.88
C ALA A 115 -15.12 13.98 -0.35
N ASP A 116 -15.68 13.00 0.36
CA ASP A 116 -15.71 12.96 1.83
C ASP A 116 -14.49 12.27 2.43
N VAL A 117 -13.68 11.61 1.61
CA VAL A 117 -12.41 11.02 2.06
C VAL A 117 -11.43 12.14 2.40
N HIS A 118 -10.99 12.19 3.66
CA HIS A 118 -10.07 13.22 4.13
C HIS A 118 -8.62 12.75 4.11
N LYS A 119 -8.35 11.53 4.60
CA LYS A 119 -7.00 10.95 4.63
C LYS A 119 -7.04 9.49 4.23
N ILE A 120 -6.04 9.07 3.47
CA ILE A 120 -5.75 7.67 3.19
C ILE A 120 -4.39 7.34 3.82
N ARG A 121 -4.32 6.18 4.47
CA ARG A 121 -3.08 5.63 4.99
C ARG A 121 -2.71 4.41 4.18
N LEU A 122 -1.46 4.39 3.71
CA LEU A 122 -0.91 3.20 3.07
C LEU A 122 -0.19 2.35 4.10
N SER A 123 -0.27 1.03 3.93
CA SER A 123 0.61 0.09 4.61
C SER A 123 1.72 -0.30 3.65
N ARG A 124 2.98 0.00 4.00
CA ARG A 124 4.15 -0.50 3.28
C ARG A 124 4.87 -1.47 4.20
N ASN A 125 4.96 -2.71 3.77
CA ASN A 125 5.80 -3.69 4.45
C ASN A 125 7.23 -3.54 3.92
N ILE A 126 8.07 -2.82 4.66
CA ILE A 126 9.51 -2.73 4.37
C ILE A 126 10.18 -3.60 5.43
N PRO A 127 10.87 -4.69 5.04
CA PRO A 127 11.58 -5.55 5.97
C PRO A 127 12.47 -4.74 6.91
N PHE A 128 12.53 -5.15 8.18
CA PHE A 128 13.23 -4.46 9.29
C PHE A 128 12.68 -3.09 9.68
N VAL A 129 12.34 -2.20 8.74
CA VAL A 129 11.82 -0.85 9.05
C VAL A 129 10.44 -0.93 9.69
N THR A 130 9.52 -1.74 9.14
CA THR A 130 8.18 -1.89 9.70
C THR A 130 8.19 -2.57 11.07
N GLN A 131 9.14 -3.47 11.32
CA GLN A 131 9.33 -4.11 12.63
C GLN A 131 9.97 -3.14 13.64
N GLY A 132 11.03 -2.44 13.22
CA GLY A 132 11.74 -1.43 14.01
C GLY A 132 10.84 -0.28 14.43
N ALA A 133 9.80 0.03 13.64
CA ALA A 133 8.78 1.01 13.99
C ALA A 133 8.10 0.75 15.36
N VAL A 134 7.99 -0.52 15.76
CA VAL A 134 7.38 -0.94 17.03
C VAL A 134 8.46 -1.36 18.03
N MET A 135 9.48 -2.09 17.58
CA MET A 135 10.51 -2.63 18.47
C MET A 135 11.45 -1.58 19.03
N LEU A 136 11.85 -0.57 18.24
CA LEU A 136 12.80 0.45 18.71
C LEU A 136 12.21 1.35 19.80
N PRO A 137 10.97 1.89 19.68
CA PRO A 137 10.37 2.65 20.77
C PRO A 137 10.14 1.81 22.02
N LEU A 138 9.79 0.53 21.85
CA LEU A 138 9.70 -0.40 22.98
C LEU A 138 11.06 -0.58 23.65
N ALA A 139 12.12 -0.86 22.89
CA ALA A 139 13.47 -1.03 23.44
C ALA A 139 13.96 0.24 24.16
N GLY A 140 13.75 1.43 23.58
CA GLY A 140 14.06 2.69 24.24
C GLY A 140 13.25 2.89 25.53
N GLY A 141 11.95 2.56 25.50
CA GLY A 141 11.10 2.61 26.69
C GLY A 141 11.56 1.65 27.79
N VAL A 142 11.87 0.39 27.44
CA VAL A 142 12.39 -0.61 28.38
C VAL A 142 13.71 -0.15 28.99
N LEU A 143 14.65 0.36 28.18
CA LEU A 143 15.93 0.88 28.65
C LEU A 143 15.76 2.04 29.64
N LEU A 144 14.86 2.98 29.35
CA LEU A 144 14.52 4.04 30.30
C LEU A 144 13.92 3.49 31.58
N LEU A 145 12.97 2.56 31.48
CA LEU A 145 12.31 1.98 32.65
C LEU A 145 13.31 1.23 33.55
N THR A 146 14.20 0.43 32.97
CA THR A 146 15.22 -0.31 33.72
C THR A 146 16.22 0.60 34.42
N ASP A 147 16.53 1.74 33.84
CA ASP A 147 17.42 2.74 34.45
C ASP A 147 16.71 3.49 35.57
N THR A 148 15.44 3.86 35.34
CA THR A 148 14.63 4.60 36.31
C THR A 148 14.18 3.80 37.53
N PHE A 149 13.96 2.50 37.38
CA PHE A 149 13.44 1.63 38.44
C PHE A 149 14.47 0.56 38.79
N ILE A 150 15.44 0.93 39.64
CA ILE A 150 16.39 -0.03 40.20
C ILE A 150 15.74 -0.68 41.43
N THR A 151 15.49 -1.98 41.37
CA THR A 151 15.06 -2.78 42.53
C THR A 151 16.26 -3.08 43.42
N LYS A 152 16.44 -2.30 44.50
CA LYS A 152 17.27 -2.75 45.63
C LYS A 152 16.39 -3.49 46.62
N GLY A 153 16.54 -4.81 46.70
CA GLY A 153 16.08 -5.57 47.87
C GLY A 153 14.57 -5.69 48.09
N GLY A 154 13.75 -5.61 47.03
CA GLY A 154 12.39 -6.19 47.04
C GLY A 154 11.21 -5.28 47.40
N VAL A 155 11.39 -4.06 47.90
CA VAL A 155 10.24 -3.18 48.25
C VAL A 155 10.41 -1.68 48.03
N ASP A 156 11.63 -1.15 47.87
CA ASP A 156 11.84 0.30 47.69
C ASP A 156 12.31 0.63 46.27
N PHE A 157 11.48 1.37 45.52
CA PHE A 157 11.83 1.91 44.21
C PHE A 157 12.55 3.24 44.38
N LEU A 158 13.87 3.24 44.20
CA LEU A 158 14.62 4.47 44.03
C LEU A 158 14.51 4.92 42.57
N VAL A 159 13.92 6.10 42.35
CA VAL A 159 13.89 6.73 41.03
C VAL A 159 15.24 7.40 40.80
N GLN A 160 16.10 6.75 40.02
CA GLN A 160 17.39 7.29 39.60
C GLN A 160 17.36 7.51 38.09
N PHE A 161 17.64 8.72 37.63
CA PHE A 161 17.61 9.05 36.20
C PHE A 161 19.01 9.36 35.72
N ASP A 162 19.61 8.49 34.88
CA ASP A 162 20.85 8.81 34.20
C ASP A 162 20.55 9.54 32.87
N PRO A 163 20.95 10.81 32.73
CA PRO A 163 20.76 11.55 31.49
C PRO A 163 21.41 10.88 30.26
N LYS A 164 22.46 10.06 30.44
CA LYS A 164 23.10 9.33 29.33
C LYS A 164 22.20 8.21 28.80
N THR A 165 21.63 7.41 29.70
CA THR A 165 20.72 6.32 29.33
C THR A 165 19.45 6.89 28.69
N ALA A 166 18.94 7.99 29.21
CA ALA A 166 17.81 8.70 28.63
C ALA A 166 18.07 9.23 27.22
N LEU A 167 19.27 9.75 26.96
CA LEU A 167 19.67 10.22 25.64
C LEU A 167 19.74 9.06 24.64
N ILE A 168 20.32 7.92 25.02
CA ILE A 168 20.42 6.72 24.17
C ILE A 168 19.01 6.17 23.88
N ALA A 169 18.20 5.99 24.92
CA ALA A 169 16.84 5.50 24.80
C ALA A 169 15.96 6.42 23.96
N GLY A 170 16.08 7.74 24.14
CA GLY A 170 15.41 8.74 23.32
C GLY A 170 15.83 8.65 21.85
N GLY A 171 17.13 8.45 21.59
CA GLY A 171 17.67 8.23 20.25
C GLY A 171 17.03 7.00 19.57
N ILE A 172 17.03 5.85 20.25
CA ILE A 172 16.42 4.60 19.75
C ILE A 172 14.92 4.79 19.50
N ALA A 173 14.19 5.39 20.45
CA ALA A 173 12.76 5.60 20.31
C ALA A 173 12.42 6.55 19.15
N SER A 174 13.20 7.61 18.97
CA SER A 174 13.02 8.56 17.86
C SER A 174 13.22 7.90 16.50
N LEU A 175 14.21 7.01 16.37
CA LEU A 175 14.45 6.24 15.15
C LEU A 175 13.25 5.34 14.83
N GLY A 176 12.67 4.69 15.84
CA GLY A 176 11.44 3.92 15.69
C GLY A 176 10.26 4.74 15.19
N ILE A 177 10.08 5.95 15.71
CA ILE A 177 9.02 6.87 15.25
C ILE A 177 9.24 7.25 13.77
N LEU A 178 10.48 7.48 13.35
CA LEU A 178 10.82 7.74 11.95
C LEU A 178 10.51 6.53 11.05
N CYS A 179 10.87 5.32 11.48
CA CYS A 179 10.52 4.07 10.80
C CYS A 179 9.00 3.93 10.65
N ALA A 180 8.23 4.21 11.72
CA ALA A 180 6.76 4.17 11.67
C ALA A 180 6.17 5.14 10.65
N ARG A 181 6.74 6.34 10.54
CA ARG A 181 6.32 7.35 9.56
C ARG A 181 6.65 6.93 8.12
N ALA A 182 7.76 6.22 7.93
CA ALA A 182 8.19 5.71 6.62
C ALA A 182 7.35 4.52 6.15
N SER A 183 7.10 3.54 7.02
CA SER A 183 6.30 2.34 6.71
C SER A 183 4.82 2.64 6.52
N PHE A 184 4.30 3.64 7.24
CA PHE A 184 2.86 3.91 7.23
C PHE A 184 2.55 5.38 6.88
N PRO A 185 2.86 5.80 5.65
CA PRO A 185 2.65 7.17 5.24
C PRO A 185 1.15 7.50 5.19
N LYS A 186 0.81 8.71 5.61
CA LYS A 186 -0.55 9.25 5.62
C LYS A 186 -0.64 10.37 4.60
N TYR A 187 -1.62 10.30 3.72
CA TYR A 187 -1.84 11.28 2.67
C TYR A 187 -3.20 11.95 2.89
N ARG A 188 -3.20 13.29 2.93
CA ARG A 188 -4.43 14.08 2.94
C ARG A 188 -4.94 14.23 1.52
N VAL A 189 -6.19 13.88 1.29
CA VAL A 189 -6.87 13.98 0.00
C VAL A 189 -7.45 15.40 -0.15
N GLY A 190 -7.44 15.96 -1.37
CA GLY A 190 -8.02 17.27 -1.67
C GLY A 190 -7.04 18.45 -1.67
N GLY A 191 -5.74 18.17 -1.74
CA GLY A 191 -4.71 19.19 -1.94
C GLY A 191 -3.67 18.68 -2.92
N LYS A 192 -2.45 18.43 -2.42
CA LYS A 192 -1.37 17.82 -3.21
C LYS A 192 -1.66 16.39 -3.67
N HIS A 193 -2.53 15.64 -2.98
CA HIS A 193 -2.87 14.26 -3.33
C HIS A 193 -4.33 14.16 -3.74
N GLN A 194 -4.60 13.37 -4.76
CA GLN A 194 -5.94 13.22 -5.34
C GLN A 194 -6.35 11.75 -5.32
N LEU A 195 -7.59 11.50 -4.91
CA LEU A 195 -8.26 10.21 -5.01
C LEU A 195 -9.26 10.30 -6.17
N LYS A 196 -9.21 9.36 -7.10
CA LYS A 196 -10.07 9.31 -8.29
C LYS A 196 -10.51 7.88 -8.55
N VAL A 197 -11.60 7.72 -9.29
CA VAL A 197 -11.99 6.44 -9.88
C VAL A 197 -11.54 6.43 -11.32
N LEU A 198 -10.92 5.32 -11.72
CA LEU A 198 -10.63 5.04 -13.12
C LEU A 198 -11.33 3.75 -13.51
N LYS A 199 -11.67 3.65 -14.79
CA LYS A 199 -12.19 2.43 -15.41
C LYS A 199 -11.10 1.81 -16.26
N VAL A 200 -10.99 0.48 -16.25
CA VAL A 200 -10.17 -0.22 -17.23
C VAL A 200 -11.04 -0.43 -18.49
N TYR A 201 -10.52 -0.02 -19.64
CA TYR A 201 -11.18 -0.14 -20.95
C TYR A 201 -10.75 -1.40 -21.67
#